data_AF-A0A382T569-F1
#
_entry.id   AF-A0A382T569-F1
#
_cell.length_a   1.000
_cell.length_b   1.000
_cell.length_c   1.000
_cell.angle_alpha   90.00
_cell.angle_beta   90.00
_cell.angle_gamma   90.00
#
_symmetry.space_group_name_H-M   'P 1'
#
loop_
_entity.id
_entity.type
_entity.pdbx_description
1 polymer ?
#
loop_
_entity_poly.entity_id
_entity_poly.type
_entity_poly.pdbx_seq_one_letter_code
_entity_poly.pdbx_strand_id
1 'polypeptide(L)'
;MQKEDVGLSIYFDRRMLRILLLGAISGFPWVIIGSALSLWLKDFELSRSTIGWAGLIFSVYAINFLWAPLIDRIKIPFLTDKIGHRKSWIISLQIIILFCLIFW
;
A
#
# COMPACT_ATOMS: atom_id res chain seq x y z
N MET A 1 -30.84 -16.02 29.91
CA MET A 1 -29.58 -16.80 29.96
C MET A 1 -29.29 -17.20 28.52
N GLN A 2 -28.19 -16.83 27.84
CA GLN A 2 -26.84 -16.51 28.28
C GLN A 2 -26.24 -15.59 27.21
N LYS A 3 -25.82 -14.37 27.57
CA LYS A 3 -25.33 -13.33 26.65
C LYS A 3 -23.80 -13.21 26.70
N GLU A 4 -23.13 -14.28 27.11
CA GLU A 4 -21.73 -14.24 27.59
C GLU A 4 -20.73 -14.91 26.64
N ASP A 5 -21.15 -15.71 25.65
CA ASP A 5 -20.21 -16.49 24.80
C ASP A 5 -19.85 -15.83 23.46
N VAL A 6 -20.41 -14.65 23.17
CA VAL A 6 -20.22 -13.95 21.88
C VAL A 6 -18.81 -13.33 21.75
N GLY A 7 -18.08 -13.17 22.85
CA GLY A 7 -16.81 -12.44 22.86
C GLY A 7 -15.69 -13.07 22.03
N LEU A 8 -15.38 -14.35 22.25
CA LEU A 8 -14.23 -15.01 21.62
C LEU A 8 -14.56 -15.79 20.34
N SER A 9 -15.81 -16.24 20.20
CA SER A 9 -16.25 -17.00 19.02
C SER A 9 -16.16 -16.19 17.72
N ILE A 10 -16.34 -14.86 17.80
CA ILE A 10 -16.23 -13.95 16.65
C ILE A 10 -14.84 -13.98 16.01
N TYR A 11 -13.77 -14.13 16.83
CA TYR A 11 -12.38 -14.14 16.33
C TYR A 11 -12.04 -15.40 15.53
N PHE A 12 -12.79 -16.49 15.69
CA PHE A 12 -12.62 -17.74 14.94
C PHE A 12 -13.41 -17.79 13.63
N ASP A 13 -14.14 -16.72 13.27
CA ASP A 13 -14.79 -16.63 11.95
C ASP A 13 -13.71 -16.55 10.85
N ARG A 14 -13.91 -17.29 9.75
CA ARG A 14 -13.06 -17.24 8.55
C ARG A 14 -12.88 -15.81 8.01
N ARG A 15 -13.83 -14.91 8.29
CA ARG A 15 -13.75 -13.47 7.99
C ARG A 15 -12.64 -12.75 8.76
N MET A 16 -12.43 -13.07 10.03
CA MET A 16 -11.34 -12.50 10.84
C MET A 16 -9.98 -12.88 10.26
N LEU A 17 -9.81 -14.14 9.86
CA LEU A 17 -8.61 -14.61 9.18
C LEU A 17 -8.35 -13.86 7.87
N ARG A 18 -9.39 -13.59 7.07
CA ARG A 18 -9.26 -12.76 5.85
C ARG A 18 -8.85 -11.32 6.15
N ILE A 19 -9.43 -10.70 7.18
CA ILE A 19 -9.08 -9.33 7.57
C ILE A 19 -7.63 -9.29 8.07
N LEU A 20 -7.22 -10.26 8.88
CA LEU A 20 -5.84 -10.39 9.35
C LEU A 20 -4.86 -10.55 8.19
N LEU A 21 -5.15 -11.46 7.25
CA LEU A 21 -4.30 -11.66 6.07
C LEU A 21 -4.25 -10.42 5.18
N LEU A 22 -5.39 -9.75 4.95
CA LEU A 22 -5.43 -8.50 4.18
C LEU A 22 -4.66 -7.38 4.86
N GLY A 23 -4.77 -7.25 6.19
CA GLY A 23 -4.00 -6.29 6.98
C GLY A 23 -2.51 -6.59 6.98
N ALA A 24 -2.13 -7.87 7.08
CA ALA A 24 -0.75 -8.30 6.96
C ALA A 24 -0.20 -7.97 5.57
N ILE A 25 -0.91 -8.33 4.50
CA ILE A 25 -0.48 -8.08 3.11
C ILE A 25 -0.41 -6.57 2.80
N SER A 26 -1.26 -5.73 3.40
CA SER A 26 -1.23 -4.29 3.12
C SER A 26 -0.12 -3.54 3.88
N GLY A 27 0.20 -3.97 5.11
CA GLY A 27 1.23 -3.32 5.93
C GLY A 27 2.65 -3.87 5.74
N PHE A 28 2.77 -5.16 5.42
CA PHE A 28 4.07 -5.84 5.37
C PHE A 28 5.00 -5.35 4.24
N PRO A 29 4.53 -5.13 2.99
CA PRO A 29 5.38 -4.63 1.91
C PRO A 29 6.02 -3.28 2.24
N TRP A 30 5.29 -2.41 2.93
CA TRP A 30 5.77 -1.09 3.35
C TRP A 30 7.02 -1.18 4.21
N VAL A 31 6.99 -2.03 5.24
CA VAL A 31 8.11 -2.24 6.17
C VAL A 31 9.29 -2.92 5.45
N ILE A 32 9.00 -3.87 4.56
CA ILE A 32 10.06 -4.55 3.78
C ILE A 32 10.78 -3.55 2.88
N ILE A 33 10.06 -2.70 2.14
CA ILE A 33 10.68 -1.76 1.21
C ILE A 33 11.63 -0.81 1.96
N GLY A 34 11.21 -0.26 3.11
CA GLY A 34 12.05 0.65 3.89
C GLY A 34 13.30 -0.04 4.48
N SER A 35 13.15 -1.26 5.01
CA SER A 35 14.26 -2.02 5.56
C SER A 35 15.24 -2.50 4.48
N ALA A 36 14.73 -3.02 3.36
CA ALA A 36 15.53 -3.45 2.21
C ALA A 36 16.31 -2.29 1.59
N LEU A 37 15.67 -1.11 1.42
CA LEU A 37 16.35 0.09 0.93
C LEU A 37 17.51 0.49 1.85
N SER A 38 17.28 0.47 3.17
CA SER A 38 18.32 0.81 4.15
C SER A 38 19.49 -0.17 4.12
N LEU A 39 19.20 -1.46 3.93
CA LEU A 39 20.21 -2.51 3.75
C LEU A 39 21.02 -2.29 2.47
N TRP A 40 20.36 -2.08 1.33
CA TRP A 40 21.03 -1.79 0.07
C TRP A 40 21.93 -0.56 0.15
N LEU A 41 21.44 0.55 0.71
CA LEU A 41 22.25 1.77 0.86
C LEU A 41 23.47 1.55 1.76
N LYS A 42 23.35 0.69 2.77
CA LYS A 42 24.48 0.30 3.62
C LYS A 42 25.51 -0.54 2.86
N ASP A 43 25.06 -1.43 1.97
CA ASP A 43 25.95 -2.26 1.13
C ASP A 43 26.75 -1.40 0.13
N PHE A 44 26.24 -0.24 -0.28
CA PHE A 44 26.97 0.76 -1.05
C PHE A 44 27.94 1.63 -0.22
N GLU A 45 28.26 1.24 1.02
CA GLU A 45 29.15 1.95 1.96
C GLU A 45 28.74 3.41 2.25
N LEU A 46 27.48 3.76 2.03
CA LEU A 46 26.99 5.12 2.29
C LEU A 46 26.97 5.41 3.80
N SER A 47 27.29 6.66 4.15
CA SER A 47 27.27 7.10 5.54
C SER A 47 25.84 7.09 6.12
N ARG A 48 25.73 6.90 7.43
CA ARG A 48 24.43 6.84 8.14
C ARG A 48 23.61 8.13 7.96
N SER A 49 24.28 9.27 7.81
CA SER A 49 23.62 10.54 7.49
C SER A 49 22.95 10.50 6.13
N THR A 50 23.62 9.97 5.10
CA THR A 50 23.05 9.85 3.74
C THR A 50 21.86 8.90 3.70
N ILE A 51 21.91 7.80 4.47
CA ILE A 51 20.76 6.90 4.64
C ILE A 51 19.57 7.65 5.29
N GLY A 52 19.84 8.50 6.29
CA GLY A 52 18.84 9.38 6.88
C GLY A 52 18.22 10.34 5.87
N TRP A 53 19.04 10.93 4.98
CA TRP A 53 18.56 11.77 3.88
C TRP A 53 17.70 10.99 2.87
N ALA A 54 18.04 9.73 2.56
CA ALA A 54 17.21 8.88 1.71
C ALA A 54 15.81 8.63 2.32
N GLY A 55 15.71 8.63 3.66
CA GLY A 55 14.43 8.59 4.37
C GLY A 55 13.49 9.76 4.03
N LEU A 56 14.00 10.91 3.57
CA LEU A 56 13.16 12.03 3.14
C LEU A 56 12.28 11.69 1.94
N ILE A 57 12.58 10.64 1.17
CA ILE A 57 11.70 10.13 0.10
C ILE A 57 10.31 9.80 0.68
N PHE A 58 10.24 9.36 1.92
CA PHE A 58 8.97 9.09 2.59
C PHE A 58 8.17 10.35 2.95
N SER A 59 8.77 11.55 2.87
CA SER A 59 8.05 12.83 3.06
C SER A 59 6.98 13.05 2.00
N VAL A 60 7.09 12.38 0.83
CA VAL A 60 6.04 12.37 -0.20
C VAL A 60 4.72 11.80 0.34
N TYR A 61 4.76 10.95 1.38
CA TYR A 61 3.55 10.45 2.03
C TYR A 61 2.90 11.49 2.95
N ALA A 62 3.63 12.51 3.41
CA ALA A 62 3.05 13.62 4.19
C ALA A 62 2.11 14.49 3.33
N ILE A 63 2.36 14.54 2.02
CA ILE A 63 1.51 15.24 1.05
C ILE A 63 0.47 14.32 0.41
N ASN A 64 0.23 13.13 0.96
CA ASN A 64 -0.63 12.14 0.32
C ASN A 64 -2.08 12.62 0.11
N PHE A 65 -2.55 13.56 0.94
CA PHE A 65 -3.89 14.16 0.86
C PHE A 65 -4.12 14.92 -0.46
N LEU A 66 -3.06 15.44 -1.09
CA LEU A 66 -3.15 16.14 -2.38
C LEU A 66 -3.50 15.19 -3.53
N TRP A 67 -3.26 13.88 -3.36
CA TRP A 67 -3.64 12.89 -4.38
C TRP A 67 -5.16 12.65 -4.41
N ALA A 68 -5.88 12.85 -3.31
CA ALA A 68 -7.32 12.65 -3.27
C ALA A 68 -8.08 13.52 -4.31
N PRO A 69 -7.93 14.87 -4.35
CA PRO A 69 -8.60 15.69 -5.35
C PRO A 69 -8.11 15.43 -6.77
N LEU A 70 -6.84 15.04 -6.96
CA LEU A 70 -6.31 14.70 -8.28
C LEU A 70 -7.00 13.45 -8.83
N ILE A 71 -7.03 12.38 -8.05
CA ILE A 71 -7.64 11.11 -8.41
C ILE A 71 -9.15 11.28 -8.58
N ASP A 72 -9.82 11.99 -7.67
CA ASP A 72 -11.28 12.18 -7.68
C ASP A 72 -11.79 13.04 -8.85
N ARG A 73 -10.97 13.95 -9.39
CA ARG A 73 -11.37 14.83 -10.52
C ARG A 73 -11.01 14.25 -11.88
N ILE A 74 -9.93 13.47 -11.98
CA ILE A 74 -9.46 12.92 -13.24
C ILE A 74 -10.17 11.59 -13.50
N LYS A 75 -11.11 11.61 -14.44
CA LYS A 75 -11.80 10.40 -14.91
C LYS A 75 -10.96 9.74 -16.00
N ILE A 76 -10.66 8.46 -15.84
CA ILE A 76 -9.98 7.67 -16.87
C ILE A 76 -11.03 7.29 -17.93
N PRO A 77 -10.98 7.85 -19.16
CA PRO A 77 -11.95 7.52 -20.20
C PRO A 77 -11.89 6.02 -20.54
N PHE A 78 -13.01 5.44 -20.98
CA PHE A 78 -13.24 3.99 -21.22
C PHE A 78 -13.30 3.08 -20.00
N LEU A 79 -12.39 3.22 -19.04
CA LEU A 79 -12.31 2.30 -17.90
C LEU A 79 -13.28 2.68 -16.77
N THR A 80 -13.57 3.97 -16.61
CA THR A 80 -14.48 4.51 -15.59
C THR A 80 -15.93 4.07 -15.83
N ASP A 81 -16.39 4.05 -17.07
CA ASP A 81 -17.79 3.75 -17.41
C ASP A 81 -18.13 2.25 -17.31
N LYS A 82 -17.14 1.36 -17.44
CA LYS A 82 -17.33 -0.10 -17.31
C LYS A 82 -17.20 -0.62 -15.88
N ILE A 83 -16.30 -0.07 -15.07
CA ILE A 83 -15.85 -0.70 -13.80
C ILE A 83 -16.04 0.23 -12.59
N GLY A 84 -16.26 1.52 -12.84
CA GLY A 84 -16.43 2.54 -11.81
C GLY A 84 -15.12 3.23 -11.42
N HIS A 85 -15.24 4.53 -11.11
CA HIS A 85 -14.15 5.49 -10.93
C HIS A 85 -12.95 5.00 -10.09
N ARG A 86 -13.21 4.46 -8.88
CA ARG A 86 -12.15 4.01 -7.96
C ARG A 86 -11.42 2.77 -8.49
N LYS A 87 -12.14 1.82 -9.09
CA LYS A 87 -11.57 0.56 -9.57
C LYS A 87 -10.71 0.80 -10.81
N SER A 88 -11.11 1.72 -11.68
CA SER A 88 -10.35 2.11 -12.87
C SER A 88 -8.97 2.63 -12.50
N TRP A 89 -8.87 3.50 -11.49
CA TRP A 89 -7.59 4.00 -10.99
C TRP A 89 -6.70 2.91 -10.41
N ILE A 90 -7.26 2.00 -9.61
CA ILE A 90 -6.50 0.88 -9.03
C ILE A 90 -5.90 0.01 -10.14
N ILE A 91 -6.72 -0.37 -11.14
CA ILE A 91 -6.28 -1.23 -12.25
C ILE A 91 -5.23 -0.52 -13.10
N SER A 92 -5.44 0.76 -13.44
CA SER A 92 -4.47 1.53 -14.21
C SER A 92 -3.11 1.64 -13.51
N LEU A 93 -3.10 1.95 -12.21
CA LEU A 93 -1.86 2.00 -11.43
C LEU A 93 -1.18 0.63 -11.33
N GLN A 94 -1.94 -0.45 -11.16
CA GLN A 94 -1.40 -1.81 -11.16
C GLN A 94 -0.73 -2.17 -12.49
N ILE A 95 -1.34 -1.80 -13.63
CA ILE A 95 -0.78 -2.02 -14.96
C ILE A 95 0.51 -1.21 -15.16
N ILE A 96 0.53 0.05 -14.71
CA ILE A 96 1.72 0.91 -14.79
C ILE A 96 2.87 0.28 -13.99
N ILE A 97 2.62 -0.17 -12.75
CA ILE A 97 3.63 -0.83 -11.92
C ILE A 97 4.14 -2.10 -12.60
N LEU A 98 3.24 -2.93 -13.14
CA LEU A 98 3.60 -4.16 -13.84
C LEU A 98 4.43 -3.88 -15.09
N PHE A 99 4.10 -2.84 -15.85
CA PHE A 99 4.86 -2.43 -17.02
C PHE A 99 6.27 -1.95 -16.64
N CYS A 100 6.38 -1.10 -15.60
CA CYS A 100 7.67 -0.69 -15.05
C CYS A 100 8.51 -1.89 -14.62
N LEU A 101 7.90 -2.89 -13.97
CA LEU A 101 8.61 -4.06 -13.46
C LEU A 101 9.06 -5.01 -14.58
N ILE A 102 8.33 -5.08 -15.69
CA ILE A 102 8.74 -5.87 -16.87
C ILE A 102 9.85 -5.17 -17.66
N PHE A 103 9.85 -3.84 -17.68
CA PHE A 103 10.79 -3.06 -18.49
C PHE A 103 12.09 -2.69 -17.75
N TRP A 104 12.09 -2.77 -16.42
CA TRP A 104 13.25 -2.57 -15.56
C TRP A 104 14.20 -3.77 -15.59
#